data_AF-A0A7W8X8V9-F1
#
_entry.id   AF-A0A7W8X8V9-F1
#
_cell.length_a   1.000
_cell.length_b   1.000
_cell.length_c   1.000
_cell.angle_alpha   90.00
_cell.angle_beta   90.00
_cell.angle_gamma   90.00
#
_symmetry.space_group_name_H-M   'P 1'
#
loop_
_entity.id
_entity.type
_entity.pdbx_description
1 polymer ?
#
loop_
_entity_poly.entity_id
_entity_poly.type
_entity_poly.pdbx_seq_one_letter_code
_entity_poly.pdbx_strand_id
1 'polypeptide(L)' 'MQKSDIAIPPKDLNMLQTVLDAWCTQHRIPRKDATEEAKILINEYKRGTRSQIKLIDALIDSATH' A
#
# COMPACT_ATOMS: atom_id res chain seq x y z
N MET A 1 -4.48 23.83 3.46
CA MET A 1 -4.39 22.77 2.45
C MET A 1 -5.23 21.59 2.95
N GLN A 2 -6.48 21.52 2.52
CA GLN A 2 -7.39 20.43 2.91
C GLN A 2 -6.81 19.13 2.37
N LYS A 3 -6.24 18.30 3.24
CA LYS A 3 -6.01 16.89 2.94
C LYS A 3 -7.42 16.31 2.78
N SER A 4 -7.92 16.28 1.55
CA SER A 4 -9.15 15.60 1.21
C SER A 4 -9.07 14.22 1.83
N ASP A 5 -9.97 13.94 2.76
CA ASP A 5 -10.14 12.60 3.31
C ASP A 5 -10.75 11.76 2.17
N ILE A 6 -9.90 11.40 1.21
CA ILE A 6 -10.28 10.57 0.08
C ILE A 6 -10.56 9.22 0.69
N ALA A 7 -11.83 8.97 0.98
CA ALA A 7 -12.32 7.67 1.35
C ALA A 7 -11.91 6.70 0.24
N ILE A 8 -11.06 5.74 0.59
CA ILE A 8 -10.62 4.71 -0.35
C ILE A 8 -11.86 3.89 -0.67
N PRO A 9 -12.31 3.84 -1.95
CA PRO A 9 -13.48 3.06 -2.29
C PRO A 9 -13.20 1.57 -2.00
N PRO A 10 -14.21 0.77 -1.61
CA PRO A 10 -14.02 -0.61 -1.18
C PRO A 10 -13.25 -1.48 -2.19
N LYS A 11 -13.45 -1.21 -3.49
CA LYS A 11 -12.73 -1.87 -4.59
C LYS A 11 -11.23 -1.64 -4.52
N ASP A 12 -10.82 -0.39 -4.29
CA ASP A 12 -9.41 -0.03 -4.22
C ASP A 12 -8.81 -0.48 -2.88
N LEU A 13 -9.60 -0.50 -1.81
CA LEU A 13 -9.17 -1.09 -0.53
C LEU A 13 -8.81 -2.58 -0.71
N ASN A 14 -9.65 -3.36 -1.40
CA ASN A 14 -9.33 -4.76 -1.71
C ASN A 14 -8.04 -4.91 -2.52
N MET A 15 -7.79 -4.00 -3.45
CA MET A 15 -6.52 -3.98 -4.20
C MET A 15 -5.33 -3.72 -3.28
N LEU A 16 -5.40 -2.70 -2.42
CA LEU A 16 -4.32 -2.40 -1.45
C LEU A 16 -4.06 -3.57 -0.50
N GLN A 17 -5.12 -4.24 -0.03
CA GLN A 17 -5.01 -5.43 0.82
C GLN A 17 -4.35 -6.59 0.07
N THR A 18 -4.73 -6.84 -1.18
CA THR A 18 -4.13 -7.89 -2.03
C THR A 18 -2.64 -7.64 -2.25
N VAL A 19 -2.25 -6.40 -2.52
CA VAL A 19 -0.84 -6.01 -2.68
C VAL A 19 -0.07 -6.23 -1.38
N LEU A 20 -0.61 -5.78 -0.25
CA LEU A 20 0.02 -5.96 1.05
C LEU A 20 0.16 -7.44 1.42
N ASP A 21 -0.87 -8.27 1.17
CA ASP A 21 -0.83 -9.70 1.45
C ASP A 21 0.20 -10.43 0.59
N ALA A 22 0.31 -10.08 -0.69
CA ALA A 22 1.33 -10.62 -1.58
C ALA A 22 2.73 -10.26 -1.09
N TRP A 23 2.95 -8.99 -0.70
CA TRP A 23 4.20 -8.52 -0.11
C TRP A 23 4.55 -9.28 1.17
N CYS A 24 3.61 -9.37 2.12
CA CYS A 24 3.75 -10.10 3.36
C CYS A 24 4.14 -11.57 3.11
N THR A 25 3.48 -12.22 2.15
CA THR A 25 3.76 -13.61 1.77
C THR A 25 5.16 -13.77 1.19
N GLN A 26 5.57 -12.86 0.30
CA GLN A 26 6.88 -12.90 -0.34
C GLN A 26 8.03 -12.66 0.65
N HIS A 27 7.85 -11.71 1.58
CA HIS A 27 8.87 -11.35 2.57
C HIS A 27 8.77 -12.16 3.86
N ARG A 28 7.79 -13.08 3.96
CA ARG A 28 7.47 -13.87 5.17
C ARG A 28 7.24 -12.99 6.41
N ILE A 29 6.66 -11.80 6.20
CA ILE A 29 6.32 -10.86 7.25
C ILE A 29 4.85 -11.08 7.63
N PRO A 30 4.51 -11.23 8.92
CA PRO A 30 3.13 -11.26 9.35
C PRO A 30 2.43 -9.93 9.04
N ARG A 31 1.18 -9.98 8.55
CA ARG A 31 0.42 -8.77 8.22
C ARG A 31 0.31 -7.74 9.36
N LYS A 32 0.32 -8.21 10.61
CA LYS A 32 0.35 -7.37 11.82
C LYS A 32 1.60 -6.48 11.90
N ASP A 33 2.72 -6.99 11.38
CA ASP A 33 4.02 -6.33 11.43
C ASP A 33 4.22 -5.45 10.18
N ALA A 34 3.47 -5.71 9.10
CA ALA A 34 3.47 -4.91 7.87
C ALA A 34 2.68 -3.58 7.94
N THR A 35 2.66 -2.96 9.12
CA THR A 35 1.91 -1.72 9.38
C THR A 35 2.53 -0.52 8.65
N GLU A 36 3.85 -0.53 8.44
CA GLU A 36 4.55 0.55 7.74
C GLU A 36 4.28 0.49 6.22
N GLU A 37 4.32 -0.70 5.64
CA GLU A 37 3.98 -0.99 4.25
C GLU A 37 2.54 -0.61 3.95
N ALA A 38 1.61 -0.92 4.85
CA ALA A 38 0.22 -0.49 4.73
C ALA A 38 0.10 1.05 4.68
N LYS A 39 0.86 1.78 5.51
CA LYS A 39 0.88 3.25 5.47
C LYS A 39 1.46 3.78 4.17
N ILE A 40 2.52 3.16 3.65
CA ILE A 40 3.14 3.52 2.37
C ILE A 40 2.14 3.36 1.22
N LEU A 41 1.47 2.21 1.14
CA LEU A 41 0.43 1.94 0.15
C LEU A 41 -0.71 2.98 0.20
N ILE A 42 -1.19 3.30 1.40
CA ILE A 42 -2.26 4.29 1.59
C ILE A 42 -1.77 5.69 1.19
N ASN A 43 -0.54 6.06 1.53
CA ASN A 43 0.03 7.37 1.19
C ASN A 43 0.22 7.52 -0.33
N GLU A 44 0.73 6.49 -1.00
CA GLU A 44 0.86 6.46 -2.46
C GLU A 44 -0.49 6.51 -3.15
N TYR A 45 -1.48 5.76 -2.65
CA TYR A 45 -2.85 5.84 -3.14
C TYR A 45 -3.42 7.26 -3.02
N LYS A 46 -3.24 7.90 -1.84
CA LYS A 46 -3.68 9.28 -1.60
C LYS A 46 -2.93 10.31 -2.46
N ARG A 47 -1.70 10.03 -2.88
CA ARG A 47 -0.95 10.85 -3.85
C ARG A 47 -1.48 10.73 -5.28
N GLY A 48 -2.35 9.76 -5.55
CA GLY A 48 -2.96 9.52 -6.86
C GLY A 48 -2.48 8.23 -7.54
N THR A 49 -1.62 7.45 -6.90
CA THR A 49 -1.11 6.18 -7.43
C THR A 49 -2.16 5.08 -7.27
N ARG A 50 -2.88 4.75 -8.35
CA ARG A 50 -3.89 3.67 -8.37
C ARG A 50 -3.44 2.40 -9.10
N SER A 51 -2.24 2.39 -9.66
CA SER A 51 -1.70 1.22 -10.36
C SER A 51 -1.10 0.24 -9.35
N GLN A 52 -1.55 -1.02 -9.42
CA GLN A 52 -1.03 -2.10 -8.58
C GLN A 52 0.50 -2.26 -8.71
N ILE A 53 1.03 -2.12 -9.93
CA ILE A 53 2.47 -2.23 -10.19
C ILE A 53 3.23 -1.11 -9.47
N LYS A 54 2.78 0.14 -9.60
CA LYS A 54 3.42 1.29 -8.95
C LYS A 54 3.36 1.21 -7.41
N LEU A 55 2.29 0.62 -6.88
CA LEU A 55 2.15 0.40 -5.44
C LEU A 55 3.13 -0.67 -4.94
N ILE A 56 3.40 -1.71 -5.74
CA ILE A 56 4.44 -2.70 -5.45
C ILE A 56 5.83 -2.06 -5.56
N ASP A 57 6.10 -1.27 -6.61
CA ASP A 57 7.36 -0.56 -6.77
C ASP A 57 7.65 0.34 -5.56
N ALA A 58 6.64 1.07 -5.07
CA ALA A 58 6.78 1.90 -3.88
C ALA A 58 7.12 1.11 -2.60
N LEU A 59 6.59 -0.11 -2.48
CA LEU A 59 6.97 -1.01 -1.38
C LEU A 59 8.43 -1.48 -1.51
N ILE A 60 8.85 -1.85 -2.72
CA ILE A 60 10.24 -2.24 -3.00
C ILE A 60 11.20 -1.10 -2.67
N ASP A 61 10.92 0.10 -3.17
CA ASP A 61 11.73 1.30 -2.93
C ASP A 61 11.84 1.60 -1.44
N SER A 62 10.75 1.44 -0.68
CA SER A 62 10.74 1.65 0.77
C SER A 62 11.50 0.60 1.57
N ALA A 63 11.57 -0.64 1.09
CA ALA A 63 12.27 -1.74 1.77
C ALA A 63 13.77 -1.79 1.45
N THR A 64 14.21 -1.01 0.46
CA THR A 64 15.62 -0.97 0.01
C THR A 64 16.40 0.21 0.63
N HIS A 65 15.74 1.08 1.41
CA HIS A 65 16.34 2.19 2.16
C HIS A 65 16.49 1.84 3.64
#